data_AF-A0A382NHG1-F1
#
_entry.id   AF-A0A382NHG1-F1
#
_cell.length_a   1.000
_cell.length_b   1.000
_cell.length_c   1.000
_cell.angle_alpha   90.00
_cell.angle_beta   90.00
_cell.angle_gamma   90.00
#
_symmetry.space_group_name_H-M   'P 1'
#
loop_
_entity.id
_entity.type
_entity.pdbx_description
1 polymer ?
#
loop_
_entity_poly.entity_id
_entity_poly.type
_entity_poly.pdbx_seq_one_letter_code
_entity_poly.pdbx_strand_id
1 'polypeptide(L)'
;MRSLVVVNVVGLTPGMVDGRMPNLQALAADGFQAELGTVLPAVTCSAQATMLTGCLPSQHGIVGNGWYSREQAEIQMWKQSNHLVEGEKIWDRGRARDADFTCAKLFWWYNMYSGTDWSVTPRPTYHADGRKSPDFYAHPPELRDVLKLELGEFPLFNFWG
;
A
#
# COMPACT_ATOMS: atom_id res chain seq x y z
N MET A 1 18.86 -8.88 -13.37
CA MET A 1 17.82 -9.10 -12.35
C MET A 1 16.46 -9.19 -13.02
N ARG A 2 15.52 -9.94 -12.43
CA ARG A 2 14.10 -9.92 -12.84
C ARG A 2 13.35 -8.98 -11.92
N SER A 3 12.53 -8.10 -12.47
CA SER A 3 11.61 -7.27 -11.68
C SER A 3 10.51 -8.14 -11.07
N LEU A 4 10.18 -7.89 -9.81
CA LEU A 4 9.06 -8.52 -9.12
C LEU A 4 7.93 -7.50 -8.98
N VAL A 5 6.72 -7.89 -9.39
CA VAL A 5 5.51 -7.10 -9.15
C VAL A 5 4.65 -7.85 -8.14
N VAL A 6 4.27 -7.16 -7.06
CA VAL A 6 3.35 -7.68 -6.05
C VAL A 6 2.05 -6.89 -6.14
N VAL A 7 0.96 -7.57 -6.49
CA VAL A 7 -0.37 -6.99 -6.56
C VAL A 7 -1.18 -7.46 -5.35
N ASN A 8 -1.70 -6.51 -4.57
CA ASN A 8 -2.58 -6.81 -3.45
C ASN A 8 -4.04 -6.64 -3.85
N VAL A 9 -4.76 -7.75 -3.99
CA VAL A 9 -6.19 -7.74 -4.30
C VAL A 9 -6.97 -8.04 -3.02
N VAL A 10 -7.50 -6.99 -2.40
CA VAL A 10 -8.20 -7.09 -1.11
C VAL A 10 -9.47 -7.93 -1.24
N GLY A 11 -9.61 -8.95 -0.38
CA GLY A 11 -10.80 -9.80 -0.34
C GLY A 11 -10.87 -10.86 -1.45
N LEU A 12 -9.81 -11.01 -2.26
CA LEU A 12 -9.74 -12.08 -3.25
C LEU A 12 -9.69 -13.44 -2.55
N THR A 13 -10.55 -14.35 -2.98
CA THR A 13 -10.54 -15.75 -2.53
C THR A 13 -10.31 -16.68 -3.72
N PRO A 14 -9.77 -17.90 -3.51
CA PRO A 14 -9.61 -18.89 -4.58
C PRO A 14 -10.87 -19.12 -5.42
N GLY A 15 -12.05 -19.15 -4.80
CA GLY A 15 -13.32 -19.37 -5.49
C GLY A 15 -13.76 -18.22 -6.41
N MET A 16 -13.14 -17.03 -6.31
CA MET A 16 -13.38 -15.91 -7.22
C MET A 16 -12.52 -15.98 -8.48
N VAL A 17 -11.42 -16.75 -8.46
CA VAL A 17 -10.51 -16.92 -9.60
C VAL A 17 -11.09 -18.00 -10.52
N ASP A 18 -12.11 -17.62 -11.28
CA ASP A 18 -12.80 -18.46 -12.25
C ASP A 18 -12.67 -17.92 -13.68
N GLY A 19 -13.51 -18.38 -14.60
CA GLY A 19 -13.50 -17.95 -16.00
C GLY A 19 -13.70 -16.43 -16.22
N ARG A 20 -14.10 -15.67 -15.19
CA ARG A 20 -14.16 -14.20 -15.23
C ARG A 20 -12.80 -13.52 -15.00
N MET A 21 -11.80 -14.26 -14.51
CA MET A 21 -10.43 -13.78 -14.27
C MET A 21 -9.39 -14.63 -15.03
N PRO A 22 -9.48 -14.72 -16.38
CA PRO A 22 -8.71 -15.69 -17.16
C PRO A 22 -7.19 -15.51 -17.02
N ASN A 23 -6.70 -14.27 -16.89
CA ASN A 23 -5.27 -14.00 -16.71
C ASN A 23 -4.75 -14.50 -15.36
N LEU A 24 -5.53 -14.33 -14.29
CA LEU A 24 -5.14 -14.78 -12.96
C LEU A 24 -5.26 -16.30 -12.83
N GLN A 25 -6.27 -16.88 -13.46
CA GLN A 25 -6.41 -18.34 -13.57
C GLN A 25 -5.23 -18.96 -14.32
N ALA A 26 -4.81 -18.37 -15.45
CA ALA A 26 -3.64 -18.82 -16.20
C ALA A 26 -2.35 -18.69 -15.38
N LEU A 27 -2.18 -17.58 -14.65
CA LEU A 27 -1.02 -17.37 -13.77
C LEU A 27 -0.95 -18.42 -12.65
N ALA A 28 -2.09 -18.75 -12.03
CA ALA A 28 -2.16 -19.77 -11.00
C ALA A 28 -1.88 -21.19 -11.54
N ALA A 29 -2.29 -21.47 -12.78
CA ALA A 29 -2.10 -22.77 -13.43
C ALA A 29 -0.66 -23.00 -13.94
N ASP A 30 0.00 -21.95 -14.44
CA ASP A 30 1.40 -22.00 -14.89
C ASP A 30 2.39 -21.99 -13.70
N GLY A 31 2.04 -21.26 -12.64
CA GLY A 31 2.86 -21.09 -11.44
C GLY A 31 2.39 -21.94 -10.26
N PHE A 32 2.13 -21.28 -9.14
CA PHE A 32 1.58 -21.91 -7.95
C PHE A 32 0.49 -21.04 -7.32
N GLN A 33 -0.39 -21.71 -6.58
CA GLN A 33 -1.39 -21.07 -5.74
C GLN A 33 -1.30 -21.67 -4.34
N ALA A 34 -1.33 -20.81 -3.32
CA ALA A 34 -1.33 -21.21 -1.92
C ALA A 34 -2.25 -20.31 -1.10
N GLU A 35 -2.78 -20.85 -0.01
CA GLU A 35 -3.50 -20.06 0.98
C GLU A 35 -2.52 -19.18 1.77
N LEU A 36 -2.87 -17.90 1.91
CA LEU A 36 -2.13 -16.98 2.77
C LEU A 36 -2.82 -16.89 4.13
N GLY A 37 -2.20 -17.51 5.14
CA GLY A 37 -2.59 -17.29 6.54
C GLY A 37 -2.50 -15.80 6.89
N THR A 38 -3.54 -15.27 7.53
CA THR A 38 -3.64 -13.84 7.85
C THR A 38 -3.42 -13.55 9.33
N VAL A 39 -3.26 -12.27 9.67
CA VAL A 39 -3.12 -11.79 11.04
C VAL A 39 -4.47 -11.49 11.67
N LEU A 40 -4.50 -11.38 13.00
CA LEU A 40 -5.64 -10.84 13.74
C LEU A 40 -5.25 -9.48 14.38
N PRO A 41 -5.99 -8.39 14.13
CA PRO A 41 -7.19 -8.29 13.27
C PRO A 41 -6.85 -8.27 11.76
N ALA A 42 -7.65 -8.99 10.97
CA ALA A 42 -7.48 -9.16 9.52
C ALA A 42 -8.04 -7.96 8.72
N VAL A 43 -7.66 -6.74 9.11
CA VAL A 43 -8.02 -5.51 8.41
C VAL A 43 -6.85 -5.00 7.57
N THR A 44 -7.15 -4.23 6.51
CA THR A 44 -6.21 -3.86 5.45
C THR A 44 -4.88 -3.30 5.96
N CYS A 45 -4.91 -2.33 6.89
CA CYS A 45 -3.70 -1.69 7.41
C CYS A 45 -2.78 -2.68 8.13
N SER A 46 -3.35 -3.53 9.01
CA SER A 46 -2.58 -4.52 9.77
C SER A 46 -1.99 -5.58 8.84
N ALA A 47 -2.81 -6.13 7.95
CA ALA A 47 -2.39 -7.17 7.01
C ALA A 47 -1.30 -6.68 6.06
N GLN A 48 -1.43 -5.47 5.50
CA GLN A 48 -0.41 -4.90 4.61
C GLN A 48 0.89 -4.59 5.34
N ALA A 49 0.84 -4.06 6.57
CA ALA A 49 2.04 -3.84 7.38
C ALA A 49 2.76 -5.16 7.67
N THR A 50 2.02 -6.23 7.98
CA THR A 50 2.59 -7.58 8.12
C THR A 50 3.24 -8.07 6.82
N MET A 51 2.58 -7.94 5.66
CA MET A 51 3.15 -8.34 4.37
C MET A 51 4.46 -7.61 4.05
N LEU A 52 4.55 -6.32 4.38
CA LEU A 52 5.70 -5.47 4.04
C LEU A 52 6.88 -5.61 5.02
N THR A 53 6.65 -6.11 6.23
CA THR A 53 7.67 -6.26 7.29
C THR A 53 8.02 -7.71 7.61
N GLY A 54 7.11 -8.65 7.34
CA GLY A 54 7.19 -10.02 7.83
C GLY A 54 6.93 -10.16 9.34
N CYS A 55 6.52 -9.08 10.02
CA CYS A 55 6.27 -9.06 11.47
C CYS A 55 4.77 -9.10 11.78
N LEU A 56 4.41 -9.47 13.02
CA LEU A 56 3.02 -9.43 13.49
C LEU A 56 2.63 -8.02 14.00
N PRO A 57 1.32 -7.70 14.15
CA PRO A 57 0.86 -6.42 14.69
C PRO A 57 1.47 -6.00 16.03
N SER A 58 1.80 -6.96 16.88
CA SER A 58 2.49 -6.73 18.16
C SER A 58 3.93 -6.21 18.00
N GLN A 59 4.51 -6.29 16.81
CA GLN A 59 5.89 -5.90 16.50
C GLN A 59 5.97 -4.67 15.59
N HIS A 60 5.10 -4.58 14.56
CA HIS A 60 5.10 -3.42 13.65
C HIS A 60 4.15 -2.30 14.10
N GLY A 61 3.41 -2.47 15.20
CA GLY A 61 2.60 -1.45 15.85
C GLY A 61 1.25 -1.12 15.17
N ILE A 62 1.02 -1.60 13.94
CA ILE A 62 -0.21 -1.36 13.20
C ILE A 62 -1.27 -2.40 13.57
N VAL A 63 -2.18 -2.02 14.45
CA VAL A 63 -3.22 -2.89 15.00
C VAL A 63 -4.60 -2.73 14.34
N GLY A 64 -4.76 -1.80 13.41
CA GLY A 64 -6.02 -1.63 12.69
C GLY A 64 -5.98 -0.54 11.62
N ASN A 65 -7.12 -0.33 10.96
CA ASN A 65 -7.29 0.78 10.02
C ASN A 65 -7.37 2.15 10.72
N GLY A 66 -7.61 2.16 12.02
CA GLY A 66 -7.58 3.36 12.84
C GLY A 66 -7.73 3.02 14.31
N TRP A 67 -7.33 3.98 15.15
CA TRP A 67 -7.40 3.86 16.60
C TRP A 67 -7.43 5.23 17.25
N TYR A 68 -7.79 5.25 18.52
CA TYR A 68 -7.74 6.45 19.34
C TYR A 68 -6.29 6.87 19.60
N SER A 69 -5.90 8.04 19.10
CA SER A 69 -4.64 8.70 19.41
C SER A 69 -4.78 9.40 20.77
N ARG A 70 -4.10 8.88 21.79
CA ARG A 70 -4.12 9.47 23.14
C ARG A 70 -3.47 10.85 23.19
N GLU A 71 -2.43 11.05 22.39
CA GLU A 71 -1.71 12.33 22.28
C GLU A 71 -2.61 13.45 21.77
N GLN A 72 -3.48 13.15 20.81
CA GLN A 72 -4.35 14.13 20.16
C GLN A 72 -5.79 14.08 20.68
N ALA A 73 -6.10 13.12 21.55
CA ALA A 73 -7.45 12.83 22.03
C ALA A 73 -8.49 12.60 20.92
N GLU A 74 -8.07 12.01 19.79
CA GLU A 74 -8.88 11.86 18.59
C GLU A 74 -8.88 10.43 18.05
N ILE A 75 -9.99 10.01 17.45
CA ILE A 75 -10.03 8.80 16.63
C ILE A 75 -9.40 9.13 15.28
N GLN A 76 -8.31 8.44 14.95
CA GLN A 76 -7.59 8.65 13.70
C GLN A 76 -7.67 7.41 12.83
N MET A 77 -8.26 7.58 11.67
CA MET A 77 -8.44 6.51 10.68
C MET A 77 -7.49 6.74 9.51
N TRP A 78 -7.02 5.64 8.90
CA TRP A 78 -6.32 5.63 7.62
C TRP A 78 -5.05 6.49 7.63
N LYS A 79 -4.24 6.34 8.69
CA LYS A 79 -2.96 7.04 8.83
C LYS A 79 -2.03 6.66 7.67
N GLN A 80 -1.27 7.65 7.17
CA GLN A 80 -0.47 7.48 5.95
C GLN A 80 1.05 7.49 6.17
N SER A 81 1.54 7.99 7.31
CA SER A 81 2.98 8.10 7.58
C SER A 81 3.62 6.72 7.72
N ASN A 82 4.63 6.41 6.90
CA ASN A 82 5.36 5.14 7.00
C ASN A 82 6.14 4.99 8.31
N HIS A 83 6.49 6.11 8.96
CA HIS A 83 7.18 6.11 10.27
C HIS A 83 6.37 5.44 11.40
N LEU A 84 5.05 5.29 11.23
CA LEU A 84 4.20 4.60 12.19
C LEU A 84 4.36 3.08 12.13
N VAL A 85 4.88 2.54 11.02
CA VAL A 85 5.13 1.11 10.87
C VAL A 85 6.50 0.82 11.44
N GLU A 86 6.55 0.09 12.55
CA GLU A 86 7.80 -0.32 13.17
C GLU A 86 8.39 -1.55 12.45
N GLY A 87 9.68 -1.82 12.70
CA GLY A 87 10.41 -2.92 12.07
C GLY A 87 11.03 -2.58 10.71
N GLU A 88 11.87 -3.50 10.23
CA GLU A 88 12.50 -3.41 8.91
C GLU A 88 11.47 -3.70 7.80
N LYS A 89 11.49 -2.94 6.71
CA LYS A 89 10.58 -3.14 5.57
C LYS A 89 11.31 -3.88 4.45
N ILE A 90 10.55 -4.49 3.55
CA ILE A 90 11.09 -5.29 2.45
C ILE A 90 12.10 -4.53 1.58
N TRP A 91 11.90 -3.23 1.38
CA TRP A 91 12.84 -2.39 0.60
C TRP A 91 14.12 -2.06 1.35
N ASP A 92 14.08 -1.96 2.68
CA ASP A 92 15.29 -1.77 3.50
C ASP A 92 16.13 -3.04 3.46
N ARG A 93 15.48 -4.19 3.63
CA ARG A 93 16.12 -5.51 3.51
C ARG A 93 16.63 -5.79 2.09
N GLY A 94 15.91 -5.33 1.07
CA GLY A 94 16.34 -5.39 -0.32
C GLY A 94 17.65 -4.65 -0.54
N ARG A 95 17.71 -3.38 -0.11
CA ARG A 95 18.93 -2.56 -0.19
C ARG A 95 20.11 -3.09 0.62
N ALA A 96 19.85 -3.70 1.78
CA ALA A 96 20.89 -4.32 2.57
C ALA A 96 21.55 -5.53 1.87
N ARG A 97 20.82 -6.19 0.95
CA ARG A 97 21.32 -7.32 0.15
C ARG A 97 21.96 -6.89 -1.16
N ASP A 98 21.44 -5.83 -1.75
CA ASP A 98 21.86 -5.30 -3.04
C ASP A 98 21.70 -3.78 -3.04
N ALA A 99 22.80 -3.05 -3.13
CA ALA A 99 22.80 -1.59 -3.08
C ALA A 99 22.04 -0.96 -4.26
N ASP A 100 21.90 -1.68 -5.38
CA ASP A 100 21.17 -1.25 -6.57
C ASP A 100 19.67 -1.63 -6.50
N PHE A 101 19.21 -2.20 -5.38
CA PHE A 101 17.80 -2.56 -5.20
C PHE A 101 16.91 -1.31 -5.18
N THR A 102 16.01 -1.23 -6.17
CA THR A 102 14.99 -0.19 -6.25
C THR A 102 13.58 -0.73 -5.97
N CYS A 103 12.71 0.10 -5.39
CA CYS A 103 11.34 -0.24 -5.07
C CYS A 103 10.37 0.89 -5.40
N ALA A 104 9.26 0.54 -6.07
CA ALA A 104 8.08 1.38 -6.19
C ALA A 104 6.96 0.84 -5.31
N LYS A 105 6.37 1.69 -4.47
CA LYS A 105 5.19 1.37 -3.65
C LYS A 105 4.02 2.22 -4.09
N LEU A 106 3.01 1.60 -4.72
CA LEU A 106 1.88 2.32 -5.32
C LEU A 106 0.58 1.91 -4.62
N PHE A 107 -0.09 2.86 -3.98
CA PHE A 107 -1.41 2.74 -3.34
C PHE A 107 -1.54 1.78 -2.14
N TRP A 108 -0.44 1.13 -1.72
CA TRP A 108 -0.37 0.42 -0.43
C TRP A 108 -0.45 1.40 0.75
N TRP A 109 -1.01 0.98 1.88
CA TRP A 109 -1.13 1.81 3.09
C TRP A 109 0.22 2.15 3.72
N TYR A 110 0.24 3.23 4.52
CA TYR A 110 1.44 3.78 5.15
C TYR A 110 2.53 4.12 4.12
N ASN A 111 2.15 4.79 3.02
CA ASN A 111 3.07 5.06 1.91
C ASN A 111 3.77 6.41 1.99
N MET A 112 3.16 7.39 2.66
CA MET A 112 3.76 8.70 2.73
C MET A 112 5.07 8.62 3.51
N TYR A 113 6.12 9.19 2.94
CA TYR A 113 7.46 9.19 3.54
C TYR A 113 8.03 7.77 3.75
N SER A 114 7.64 6.79 2.92
CA SER A 114 8.36 5.53 2.84
C SER A 114 9.77 5.75 2.29
N GLY A 115 10.71 4.87 2.67
CA GLY A 115 12.06 4.85 2.11
C GLY A 115 12.13 4.22 0.71
N THR A 116 11.06 4.23 -0.08
CA THR A 116 11.03 3.64 -1.43
C THR A 116 11.42 4.68 -2.47
N ASP A 117 12.07 4.25 -3.55
CA ASP A 117 12.54 5.12 -4.64
C ASP A 117 11.37 5.84 -5.33
N TRP A 118 10.24 5.14 -5.47
CA TRP A 118 8.99 5.73 -5.93
C TRP A 118 7.84 5.39 -4.99
N SER A 119 7.00 6.38 -4.70
CA SER A 119 5.76 6.19 -3.94
C SER A 119 4.63 6.98 -4.57
N VAL A 120 3.44 6.38 -4.65
CA VAL A 120 2.20 7.06 -5.02
C VAL A 120 1.08 6.63 -4.07
N THR A 121 0.33 7.56 -3.48
CA THR A 121 -0.82 7.22 -2.62
C THR A 121 -1.87 8.33 -2.65
N PRO A 122 -3.16 8.03 -2.45
CA PRO A 122 -4.20 9.05 -2.46
C PRO A 122 -3.97 10.06 -1.33
N ARG A 123 -4.09 11.35 -1.65
CA ARG A 123 -3.90 12.45 -0.70
C ARG A 123 -4.82 13.59 -1.11
N PRO A 124 -6.12 13.52 -0.80
CA PRO A 124 -7.05 14.58 -1.15
C PRO A 124 -6.62 15.92 -0.54
N THR A 125 -6.83 17.00 -1.28
CA THR A 125 -6.66 18.36 -0.75
C THR A 125 -7.95 18.80 -0.10
N TYR A 126 -7.87 19.12 1.20
CA TYR A 126 -8.99 19.60 2.00
C TYR A 126 -8.92 21.13 2.07
N HIS A 127 -9.94 21.78 1.53
CA HIS A 127 -10.06 23.24 1.52
C HIS A 127 -10.73 23.74 2.79
N ALA A 128 -10.48 24.99 3.16
CA ALA A 128 -11.07 25.62 4.34
C ALA A 128 -12.61 25.69 4.29
N ASP A 129 -13.19 25.69 3.08
CA ASP A 129 -14.64 25.65 2.84
C ASP A 129 -15.23 24.22 2.87
N GLY A 130 -14.43 23.22 3.28
CA GLY A 130 -14.85 21.83 3.38
C GLY A 130 -14.84 21.06 2.06
N ARG A 131 -14.51 21.70 0.92
CA ARG A 131 -14.35 20.98 -0.35
C ARG A 131 -13.17 20.02 -0.28
N LYS A 132 -13.29 18.91 -1.01
CA LYS A 132 -12.22 17.94 -1.22
C LYS A 132 -11.89 17.89 -2.69
N SER A 133 -10.68 18.30 -3.05
CA SER A 133 -10.19 18.15 -4.42
C SER A 133 -9.46 16.81 -4.59
N PRO A 134 -9.69 16.09 -5.70
CA PRO A 134 -8.90 14.92 -6.04
C PRO A 134 -7.42 15.28 -6.12
N ASP A 135 -6.59 14.55 -5.36
CA ASP A 135 -5.15 14.73 -5.39
C ASP A 135 -4.46 13.49 -4.80
N PHE A 136 -3.15 13.40 -5.02
CA PHE A 136 -2.31 12.30 -4.60
C PHE A 136 -0.93 12.78 -4.19
N TYR A 137 -0.32 12.04 -3.27
CA TYR A 137 1.07 12.18 -2.89
C TYR A 137 1.92 11.36 -3.86
N ALA A 138 3.03 11.94 -4.32
CA ALA A 138 4.06 11.22 -5.05
C ALA A 138 5.45 11.49 -4.44
N HIS A 139 6.32 10.50 -4.54
CA HIS A 139 7.75 10.62 -4.29
C HIS A 139 8.50 9.96 -5.46
N PRO A 140 9.55 10.58 -6.02
CA PRO A 140 9.95 11.98 -5.78
C PRO A 140 8.84 12.97 -6.24
N PRO A 141 8.81 14.23 -5.77
CA PRO A 141 7.71 15.14 -6.04
C PRO A 141 7.40 15.36 -7.53
N GLU A 142 8.43 15.37 -8.38
CA GLU A 142 8.33 15.56 -9.83
C GLU A 142 7.54 14.45 -10.51
N LEU A 143 7.50 13.24 -9.92
CA LEU A 143 6.69 12.12 -10.42
C LEU A 143 5.20 12.50 -10.49
N ARG A 144 4.73 13.37 -9.59
CA ARG A 144 3.33 13.83 -9.61
C ARG A 144 3.01 14.53 -10.92
N ASP A 145 3.86 15.46 -11.35
CA ASP A 145 3.61 16.27 -12.54
C ASP A 145 3.73 15.42 -13.81
N VAL A 146 4.68 14.47 -13.85
CA VAL A 146 4.80 13.49 -14.94
C VAL A 146 3.54 12.65 -15.05
N LEU A 147 3.06 12.06 -13.94
CA LEU A 147 1.86 11.23 -13.95
C LEU A 147 0.62 12.03 -14.35
N LYS A 148 0.50 13.29 -13.93
CA LYS A 148 -0.61 14.15 -14.33
C LYS A 148 -0.57 14.51 -15.81
N LEU A 149 0.62 14.74 -16.36
CA LEU A 149 0.78 15.02 -17.79
C LEU A 149 0.40 13.82 -18.64
N GLU A 150 0.78 12.61 -18.22
CA GLU A 150 0.56 11.38 -18.99
C GLU A 150 -0.83 10.78 -18.80
N LEU A 151 -1.37 10.80 -17.57
CA LEU A 151 -2.60 10.08 -17.20
C LEU A 151 -3.78 11.00 -16.87
N GLY A 152 -3.54 12.31 -16.75
CA GLY A 152 -4.54 13.29 -16.35
C GLY A 152 -4.72 13.42 -14.83
N GLU A 153 -5.84 14.01 -14.43
CA GLU A 153 -6.15 14.24 -13.01
C GLU A 153 -6.44 12.92 -12.27
N PHE A 154 -6.04 12.86 -11.00
CA PHE A 154 -6.25 11.66 -10.19
C PHE A 154 -7.75 11.41 -9.97
N PRO A 155 -8.28 10.23 -10.30
CA PRO A 155 -9.71 9.97 -10.29
C PRO A 155 -10.20 9.57 -8.89
N LEU A 156 -9.99 10.42 -7.88
CA LEU A 156 -10.24 10.09 -6.46
C LEU A 156 -11.61 9.45 -6.19
N PHE A 157 -12.67 9.92 -6.85
CA PHE A 157 -14.05 9.41 -6.65
C PHE A 157 -14.34 8.09 -7.36
N ASN A 158 -13.47 7.67 -8.28
CA ASN A 158 -13.55 6.39 -8.99
C ASN A 158 -12.38 5.46 -8.63
N PHE A 159 -11.61 5.82 -7.60
CA PHE A 159 -10.45 5.06 -7.14
C PHE A 159 -10.89 4.06 -6.06
N TRP A 160 -10.56 2.78 -6.25
CA TRP A 160 -10.99 1.69 -5.36
C TRP A 160 -9.84 0.94 -4.67
N GLY A 161 -8.61 1.46 -4.74
CA GLY A 161 -7.41 0.80 -4.22
C GLY A 161 -6.50 0.31 -5.33
#